data_AF-A0A7S2AQ64-F1
#
_entry.id   AF-A0A7S2AQ64-F1
#
_cell.length_a   1.000
_cell.length_b   1.000
_cell.length_c   1.000
_cell.angle_alpha   90.00
_cell.angle_beta   90.00
_cell.angle_gamma   90.00
#
_symmetry.space_group_name_H-M   'P 1'
#
loop_
_entity.id
_entity.type
_entity.pdbx_description
1 polymer ?
#
loop_
_entity_poly.entity_id
_entity_poly.type
_entity_poly.pdbx_seq_one_letter_code
_entity_poly.pdbx_strand_id
1 'polypeptide(L)'
;TVQQYDCFDLTLPACPSGLRCDFSFHGECISSKPGVFENKSFGTLAQHMAANGHAPGAAGGNASLVMKMDIEGSEWDVLADDSALPLLDRFSQLVVEFHHTDQATPAQLQALQNLLK
;
A
#
# COMPACT_ATOMS: atom_id res chain seq x y z
N THR A 1 -2.40 -11.64 10.06
CA THR A 1 -2.94 -11.74 8.70
C THR A 1 -2.21 -10.82 7.75
N VAL A 2 -1.75 -11.35 6.63
CA VAL A 2 -1.19 -10.57 5.52
C VAL A 2 -2.33 -10.02 4.66
N GLN A 3 -2.33 -8.73 4.39
CA GLN A 3 -3.32 -8.08 3.53
C GLN A 3 -2.74 -7.94 2.13
N GLN A 4 -3.33 -8.62 1.15
CA GLN A 4 -2.86 -8.65 -0.24
C GLN A 4 -3.84 -7.90 -1.13
N TYR A 5 -3.33 -7.01 -1.98
CA TYR A 5 -4.10 -6.17 -2.89
C TYR A 5 -3.58 -6.36 -4.31
N ASP A 6 -4.42 -6.82 -5.22
CA ASP A 6 -4.10 -6.98 -6.64
C ASP A 6 -5.39 -6.80 -7.46
N CYS A 7 -5.37 -5.90 -8.43
CA CYS A 7 -6.49 -5.70 -9.35
C CYS A 7 -6.20 -6.12 -10.80
N PHE A 8 -5.02 -6.69 -11.06
CA PHE A 8 -4.60 -7.22 -12.35
C PHE A 8 -4.74 -8.74 -12.41
N ASP A 9 -4.29 -9.45 -11.37
CA ASP A 9 -4.50 -10.89 -11.21
C ASP A 9 -5.43 -11.17 -10.03
N LEU A 10 -6.69 -11.51 -10.33
CA LEU A 10 -7.69 -11.85 -9.33
C LEU A 10 -7.61 -13.33 -8.87
N THR A 11 -6.57 -14.05 -9.30
CA THR A 11 -6.35 -15.44 -8.89
C THR A 11 -5.92 -15.48 -7.43
N LEU A 12 -6.76 -16.08 -6.59
CA LEU A 12 -6.46 -16.30 -5.18
C LEU A 12 -5.20 -17.16 -5.00
N PRO A 13 -4.20 -16.71 -4.21
CA PRO A 13 -3.02 -17.51 -3.93
C PRO A 13 -3.38 -18.86 -3.30
N ALA A 14 -2.80 -19.94 -3.82
CA ALA A 14 -2.95 -21.25 -3.21
C ALA A 14 -2.14 -21.32 -1.91
N CYS A 15 -2.75 -21.81 -0.83
CA CYS A 15 -2.00 -22.17 0.37
C CYS A 15 -1.42 -23.58 0.20
N PRO A 16 -0.09 -23.78 0.29
CA PRO A 16 0.51 -25.08 0.13
C PRO A 16 -0.01 -26.10 1.15
N SER A 17 -0.17 -27.35 0.72
CA SER A 17 -0.65 -28.43 1.58
C SER A 17 0.23 -28.60 2.82
N GLY A 18 -0.38 -28.74 3.98
CA GLY A 18 0.32 -28.89 5.26
C GLY A 18 0.82 -27.58 5.88
N LEU A 19 0.67 -26.43 5.20
CA LEU A 19 0.98 -25.11 5.76
C LEU A 19 -0.28 -24.38 6.20
N ARG A 20 -0.11 -23.48 7.18
CA ARG A 20 -1.14 -22.52 7.57
C ARG A 20 -0.79 -21.16 7.00
N CYS A 21 -1.57 -20.71 6.03
CA CYS A 21 -1.47 -19.37 5.49
C CYS A 21 -2.51 -18.48 6.18
N ASP A 22 -2.09 -17.32 6.66
CA ASP A 22 -2.98 -16.32 7.26
C ASP A 22 -2.89 -15.04 6.42
N PHE A 23 -3.72 -14.97 5.39
CA PHE A 23 -3.84 -13.79 4.53
C PHE A 23 -5.28 -13.54 4.12
N SER A 24 -5.55 -12.29 3.71
CA SER A 24 -6.78 -11.88 3.06
C SER A 24 -6.43 -11.23 1.73
N PHE A 25 -7.07 -11.68 0.66
CA PHE A 25 -6.87 -11.17 -0.69
C PHE A 25 -8.00 -10.21 -1.05
N HIS A 26 -7.63 -9.06 -1.62
CA HIS A 26 -8.52 -8.00 -2.03
C HIS A 26 -8.28 -7.70 -3.51
N GLY A 27 -9.32 -7.87 -4.33
CA GLY A 27 -9.31 -7.59 -5.77
C GLY A 27 -9.34 -6.10 -6.11
N GLU A 28 -8.52 -5.30 -5.44
CA GLU A 28 -8.54 -3.83 -5.47
C GLU A 28 -7.12 -3.28 -5.53
N CYS A 29 -6.93 -2.21 -6.31
CA CYS A 29 -5.66 -1.53 -6.44
C CYS A 29 -5.52 -0.36 -5.46
N ILE A 30 -4.28 0.07 -5.25
CA ILE A 30 -3.96 1.24 -4.43
C ILE A 30 -3.68 2.42 -5.35
N SER A 31 -4.25 3.58 -5.03
CA SER A 31 -3.91 4.86 -5.68
C SER A 31 -4.04 6.03 -4.69
N SER A 32 -3.69 7.23 -5.12
CA SER A 32 -3.87 8.44 -4.31
C SER A 32 -5.34 8.87 -4.15
N LYS A 33 -6.25 8.33 -4.97
CA LYS A 33 -7.68 8.70 -4.94
C LYS A 33 -8.58 7.49 -5.19
N PRO A 34 -9.64 7.30 -4.39
CA PRO A 34 -10.55 6.19 -4.63
C PRO A 34 -11.31 6.36 -5.94
N GLY A 35 -11.72 5.24 -6.54
CA GLY A 35 -12.55 5.28 -7.73
C GLY A 35 -12.59 3.97 -8.48
N VAL A 36 -13.29 3.98 -9.62
CA VAL A 36 -13.28 2.88 -10.58
C VAL A 36 -12.69 3.40 -11.87
N PHE A 37 -11.61 2.76 -12.33
CA PHE A 37 -10.95 3.10 -13.59
C PHE A 37 -10.67 1.82 -14.37
N GLU A 38 -11.03 1.81 -15.66
CA GLU A 38 -10.87 0.65 -16.55
C GLU A 38 -11.38 -0.68 -15.93
N ASN A 39 -12.57 -0.64 -15.32
CA ASN A 39 -13.21 -1.76 -14.62
C ASN A 39 -12.43 -2.32 -13.41
N LYS A 40 -11.48 -1.57 -12.85
CA LYS A 40 -10.74 -1.91 -11.64
C LYS A 40 -11.13 -0.98 -10.49
N SER A 41 -11.32 -1.52 -9.30
CA SER A 41 -11.55 -0.73 -8.08
C SER A 41 -10.22 -0.22 -7.55
N PHE A 42 -10.23 1.00 -7.05
CA PHE A 42 -9.10 1.65 -6.40
C PHE A 42 -9.53 2.21 -5.05
N GLY A 43 -8.72 1.94 -4.04
CA GLY A 43 -8.79 2.58 -2.74
C GLY A 43 -7.47 3.26 -2.38
N THR A 44 -7.50 4.16 -1.41
CA THR A 44 -6.28 4.79 -0.90
C THR A 44 -5.61 3.92 0.14
N LEU A 45 -4.30 4.12 0.33
CA LEU A 45 -3.56 3.46 1.43
C LEU A 45 -4.25 3.69 2.78
N ALA A 46 -4.77 4.89 3.03
CA ALA A 46 -5.51 5.21 4.25
C ALA A 46 -6.80 4.41 4.41
N GLN A 47 -7.57 4.25 3.33
CA GLN A 47 -8.79 3.45 3.36
C GLN A 47 -8.49 1.97 3.63
N HIS A 48 -7.48 1.41 2.96
CA HIS A 48 -7.08 0.01 3.15
C HIS A 48 -6.54 -0.23 4.57
N MET A 49 -5.68 0.67 5.06
CA MET A 49 -5.17 0.60 6.43
C MET A 49 -6.29 0.69 7.46
N ALA A 50 -7.26 1.59 7.28
CA ALA A 50 -8.40 1.71 8.18
C ALA A 50 -9.30 0.47 8.16
N ALA A 51 -9.61 -0.05 6.97
CA ALA A 51 -10.44 -1.26 6.80
C ALA A 51 -9.83 -2.49 7.48
N ASN A 52 -8.50 -2.55 7.56
CA ASN A 52 -7.76 -3.64 8.20
C ASN A 52 -7.48 -3.40 9.71
N GLY A 53 -7.98 -2.31 10.29
CA GLY A 53 -7.75 -1.97 11.70
C GLY A 53 -6.32 -1.48 11.97
N HIS A 54 -5.69 -0.85 10.99
CA HIS A 54 -4.31 -0.34 11.03
C HIS A 54 -4.23 1.19 10.91
N ALA A 55 -5.36 1.90 11.07
CA ALA A 55 -5.41 3.35 11.12
C ALA A 55 -4.44 3.94 12.17
N PRO A 56 -4.00 5.21 12.06
CA PRO A 56 -3.08 5.82 13.02
C PRO A 56 -3.59 5.67 14.46
N GLY A 57 -2.71 5.27 15.39
CA GLY A 57 -3.07 5.02 16.79
C GLY A 57 -3.79 3.68 17.06
N ALA A 58 -4.04 2.83 16.06
CA ALA A 58 -4.57 1.49 16.30
C ALA A 58 -3.57 0.59 17.07
N ALA A 59 -4.08 -0.51 17.63
CA ALA A 59 -3.28 -1.49 18.35
C ALA A 59 -2.07 -1.98 17.51
N GLY A 60 -0.99 -2.36 18.18
CA GLY A 60 0.30 -2.70 17.56
C GLY A 60 1.33 -1.57 17.58
N GLY A 61 0.87 -0.31 17.67
CA GLY A 61 1.76 0.86 17.74
C GLY A 61 2.46 1.18 16.41
N ASN A 62 3.44 2.08 16.48
CA ASN A 62 4.31 2.43 15.35
C ASN A 62 5.31 1.30 15.06
N ALA A 63 5.81 1.24 13.84
CA ALA A 63 6.79 0.24 13.38
C ALA A 63 6.36 -1.22 13.63
N SER A 64 5.07 -1.51 13.49
CA SER A 64 4.49 -2.84 13.74
C SER A 64 4.14 -3.61 12.46
N LEU A 65 4.27 -2.97 11.30
CA LEU A 65 3.87 -3.50 10.00
C LEU A 65 5.05 -3.51 9.01
N VAL A 66 4.93 -4.33 7.98
CA VAL A 66 5.83 -4.34 6.82
C VAL A 66 4.98 -4.19 5.57
N MET A 67 5.40 -3.33 4.64
CA MET A 67 4.74 -3.18 3.34
C MET A 67 5.67 -3.61 2.22
N LYS A 68 5.12 -4.38 1.27
CA LYS A 68 5.66 -4.52 -0.08
C LYS A 68 4.73 -3.78 -1.03
N MET A 69 5.27 -2.95 -1.92
CA MET A 69 4.48 -2.18 -2.90
C MET A 69 5.14 -2.24 -4.28
N ASP A 70 4.30 -2.53 -5.26
CA ASP A 70 4.59 -2.55 -6.69
C ASP A 70 3.22 -2.34 -7.37
N ILE A 71 2.95 -1.10 -7.79
CA ILE A 71 1.60 -0.66 -8.22
C ILE A 71 1.65 0.12 -9.54
N GLU A 72 2.58 -0.28 -10.42
CA GLU A 72 2.63 0.08 -11.84
C GLU A 72 2.54 1.61 -12.09
N GLY A 73 3.29 2.40 -11.33
CA GLY A 73 3.47 3.85 -11.58
C GLY A 73 2.79 4.78 -10.57
N SER A 74 1.96 4.26 -9.68
CA SER A 74 1.25 5.07 -8.67
C SER A 74 2.00 5.24 -7.35
N GLU A 75 3.20 4.68 -7.20
CA GLU A 75 3.93 4.62 -5.93
C GLU A 75 4.21 6.01 -5.37
N TRP A 76 4.73 6.89 -6.23
CA TRP A 76 5.10 8.25 -5.85
C TRP A 76 3.89 9.06 -5.39
N ASP A 77 2.78 9.00 -6.12
CA ASP A 77 1.57 9.74 -5.77
C ASP A 77 0.93 9.23 -4.47
N VAL A 78 0.94 7.90 -4.24
CA VAL A 78 0.45 7.30 -3.00
C VAL A 78 1.30 7.74 -1.79
N LEU A 79 2.62 7.77 -1.94
CA LEU A 79 3.54 8.12 -0.86
C LEU A 79 3.66 9.64 -0.64
N ALA A 80 3.35 10.43 -1.67
CA ALA A 80 3.27 11.88 -1.59
C ALA A 80 1.98 12.38 -0.93
N ASP A 81 0.92 11.57 -0.92
CA ASP A 81 -0.38 11.95 -0.37
C ASP A 81 -0.30 12.26 1.14
N ASP A 82 -0.86 13.40 1.55
CA ASP A 82 -0.83 13.85 2.95
C ASP A 82 -1.55 12.88 3.90
N SER A 83 -2.55 12.13 3.41
CA SER A 83 -3.24 11.10 4.20
C SER A 83 -2.39 9.86 4.44
N ALA A 84 -1.35 9.64 3.62
CA ALA A 84 -0.41 8.54 3.80
C ALA A 84 0.60 8.82 4.92
N LEU A 85 0.99 10.09 5.11
CA LEU A 85 2.04 10.49 6.06
C LEU A 85 1.86 9.90 7.48
N PRO A 86 0.72 10.03 8.18
CA PRO A 86 0.56 9.47 9.53
C PRO A 86 0.51 7.94 9.56
N LEU A 87 0.41 7.28 8.40
CA LEU A 87 0.43 5.82 8.27
C LEU A 87 1.84 5.28 8.07
N LEU A 88 2.77 6.07 7.51
CA LEU A 88 4.14 5.64 7.24
C LEU A 88 4.84 5.20 8.53
N ASP A 89 4.57 5.89 9.65
CA ASP A 89 5.06 5.55 10.99
C ASP A 89 4.63 4.14 11.47
N ARG A 90 3.59 3.55 10.87
CA ARG A 90 3.14 2.20 11.21
C ARG A 90 4.09 1.13 10.69
N PHE A 91 4.89 1.44 9.68
CA PHE A 91 5.74 0.47 9.01
C PHE A 91 7.18 0.52 9.54
N SER A 92 7.69 -0.62 9.98
CA SER A 92 9.12 -0.76 10.32
C SER A 92 9.99 -0.90 9.07
N GLN A 93 9.37 -1.34 7.96
CA GLN A 93 10.04 -1.55 6.69
C GLN A 93 9.07 -1.36 5.53
N LEU A 94 9.58 -0.71 4.49
CA LEU A 94 8.92 -0.53 3.20
C LEU A 94 9.83 -1.14 2.13
N VAL A 95 9.29 -2.05 1.33
CA VAL A 95 9.96 -2.63 0.15
C VAL A 95 9.15 -2.19 -1.06
N VAL A 96 9.68 -1.24 -1.82
CA VAL A 96 8.95 -0.57 -2.91
C VAL A 96 9.71 -0.73 -4.22
N GLU A 97 9.01 -1.14 -5.27
CA GLU A 97 9.49 -1.01 -6.65
C GLU A 97 9.06 0.36 -7.19
N PHE A 98 10.02 1.28 -7.31
CA PHE A 98 9.73 2.60 -7.84
C PHE A 98 9.79 2.61 -9.36
N HIS A 99 8.65 2.89 -9.98
CA HIS A 99 8.56 3.18 -11.41
C HIS A 99 8.98 4.63 -11.72
N HIS A 100 9.32 4.91 -12.99
CA HIS A 100 9.62 6.28 -13.50
C HIS A 100 10.74 7.04 -12.76
N THR A 101 11.79 6.34 -12.31
CA THR A 101 12.92 6.94 -11.56
C THR A 101 13.84 7.82 -12.39
N ASP A 102 13.61 7.90 -13.70
CA ASP A 102 14.34 8.75 -14.65
C ASP A 102 13.83 10.20 -14.69
N GLN A 103 12.82 10.51 -13.88
CA GLN A 103 12.19 11.82 -13.76
C GLN A 103 12.49 12.47 -12.39
N ALA A 104 12.20 13.77 -12.27
CA ALA A 104 12.23 14.51 -11.02
C ALA A 104 10.97 15.35 -10.89
N THR A 105 9.88 14.72 -10.44
CA THR A 105 8.57 15.35 -10.27
C THR A 105 8.38 15.91 -8.87
N PRO A 106 7.46 16.88 -8.66
CA PRO A 106 7.09 17.33 -7.32
C PRO A 106 6.59 16.19 -6.41
N ALA A 107 5.86 15.21 -6.97
CA ALA A 107 5.36 14.06 -6.22
C ALA A 107 6.52 13.17 -5.71
N GLN A 108 7.54 12.93 -6.55
CA GLN A 108 8.73 12.18 -6.15
C GLN A 108 9.47 12.85 -4.98
N LEU A 109 9.66 14.18 -5.05
CA LEU A 109 10.27 14.92 -3.96
C LEU A 109 9.42 14.85 -2.68
N GLN A 110 8.11 15.04 -2.79
CA GLN A 110 7.21 15.01 -1.64
C GLN A 110 7.17 13.62 -0.99
N ALA A 111 7.13 12.55 -1.78
CA ALA A 111 7.20 11.17 -1.28
C ALA A 111 8.49 10.91 -0.50
N LEU A 112 9.65 11.32 -1.03
CA LEU A 112 10.93 11.19 -0.31
C LEU A 112 10.94 12.01 0.99
N GLN A 113 10.39 13.22 0.99
CA GLN A 113 10.26 14.03 2.20
C GLN A 113 9.34 13.38 3.24
N ASN A 114 8.29 12.67 2.80
CA ASN A 114 7.40 11.94 3.70
C ASN A 114 8.08 10.69 4.28
N LEU A 115 8.89 9.99 3.47
CA LEU A 115 9.59 8.76 3.87
C LEU A 115 10.80 8.98 4.80
N LEU A 116 11.40 10.18 4.79
CA LEU A 116 12.63 10.49 5.53
C LEU A 116 12.40 11.30 6.82
N LYS A 117 11.14 11.53 7.21
CA LYS A 117 10.78 12.15 8.49
C LYS A 117 10.91 11.16 9.64
#